data_AF-A0A7C1K525-F1
#
_entry.id   AF-A0A7C1K525-F1
#
_cell.length_a   1.000
_cell.length_b   1.000
_cell.length_c   1.000
_cell.angle_alpha   90.00
_cell.angle_beta   90.00
_cell.angle_gamma   90.00
#
_symmetry.space_group_name_H-M   'P 1'
#
loop_
_entity.id
_entity.type
_entity.pdbx_description
1 polymer ?
#
loop_
_entity_poly.entity_id
_entity_poly.type
_entity_poly.pdbx_seq_one_letter_code
_entity_poly.pdbx_strand_id
1 'polypeptide(L)'
;MSPADLAAVLKRLKVRRQTAGDVYAIQALKSALDDLAEPQANSAIYRALKPFRERVLLVGWVATESEVARAQMDRYRRELRFIQPVLDGHALKAMGLEPGPQFSRILERLRAARLDGEVTSEEEERALVRALISPQRVLS
;
A
#
# COMPACT_ATOMS: atom_id res chain seq x y z
N MET A 1 18.55 -16.52 -5.06
CA MET A 1 19.71 -15.76 -5.59
C MET A 1 19.94 -14.59 -4.65
N SER A 2 21.15 -14.34 -4.18
CA SER A 2 21.39 -13.23 -3.26
C SER A 2 21.29 -11.87 -3.98
N PRO A 3 21.04 -10.76 -3.27
CA PRO A 3 21.08 -9.42 -3.87
C PRO A 3 22.40 -9.10 -4.56
N ALA A 4 23.53 -9.60 -4.01
CA ALA A 4 24.86 -9.40 -4.58
C ALA A 4 25.05 -10.16 -5.90
N ASP A 5 24.58 -11.42 -5.97
CA ASP A 5 24.66 -12.22 -7.20
C ASP A 5 23.83 -11.59 -8.32
N LEU A 6 22.63 -11.12 -8.00
CA LEU A 6 21.74 -10.47 -8.95
C LEU A 6 22.38 -9.19 -9.52
N ALA A 7 22.97 -8.36 -8.66
CA ALA A 7 23.69 -7.16 -9.08
C ALA A 7 24.86 -7.47 -10.02
N ALA A 8 25.63 -8.53 -9.73
CA ALA A 8 26.74 -8.98 -10.56
C ALA A 8 26.26 -9.43 -11.95
N VAL A 9 25.16 -10.18 -12.03
CA VAL A 9 24.55 -10.63 -13.31
C VAL A 9 24.06 -9.44 -14.13
N LEU A 10 23.31 -8.52 -13.52
CA LEU A 10 22.79 -7.33 -14.21
C LEU A 10 23.92 -6.45 -14.77
N LYS A 11 25.01 -6.29 -14.01
CA LYS A 11 26.21 -5.58 -14.46
C LYS A 11 26.88 -6.28 -15.64
N ARG A 12 27.10 -7.60 -15.55
CA ARG A 12 27.76 -8.39 -16.61
C ARG A 12 26.98 -8.34 -17.93
N LEU A 13 25.65 -8.42 -17.85
CA LEU A 13 24.77 -8.36 -19.02
C LEU A 13 24.52 -6.94 -19.55
N LYS A 14 25.14 -5.91 -18.95
CA LYS A 14 24.99 -4.49 -19.33
C LYS A 14 23.52 -4.05 -19.39
N VAL A 15 22.72 -4.56 -18.45
CA VAL A 15 21.29 -4.26 -18.40
C VAL A 15 21.08 -2.77 -18.15
N ARG A 16 20.16 -2.16 -18.90
CA ARG A 16 19.82 -0.74 -18.71
C ARG A 16 19.33 -0.50 -17.29
N ARG A 17 19.69 0.66 -16.70
CA ARG A 17 19.33 1.03 -15.31
C ARG A 17 17.83 0.85 -15.01
N GLN A 18 16.97 1.22 -15.96
CA GLN A 18 15.52 1.06 -15.81
C GLN A 18 15.10 -0.41 -15.63
N THR A 19 15.60 -1.29 -16.50
CA THR A 19 15.33 -2.73 -16.45
C THR A 19 15.94 -3.35 -15.20
N ALA A 20 17.14 -2.94 -14.79
CA ALA A 20 17.74 -3.38 -13.53
C ALA A 20 16.86 -3.01 -12.32
N GLY A 21 16.31 -1.80 -12.30
CA GLY A 21 15.35 -1.36 -11.28
C GLY A 21 14.11 -2.24 -11.22
N ASP A 22 13.58 -2.66 -12.37
CA ASP A 22 12.44 -3.57 -12.42
C ASP A 22 12.77 -4.96 -11.89
N VAL A 23 13.96 -5.48 -12.18
CA VAL A 23 14.41 -6.78 -11.67
C VAL A 23 14.53 -6.77 -10.14
N TYR A 24 15.07 -5.70 -9.54
CA TYR A 24 15.08 -5.55 -8.09
C TYR A 24 13.67 -5.43 -7.51
N ALA A 25 12.79 -4.67 -8.17
CA ALA A 25 11.40 -4.53 -7.75
C ALA A 25 10.63 -5.85 -7.83
N ILE A 26 10.89 -6.70 -8.84
CA ILE A 26 10.31 -8.05 -8.95
C ILE A 26 10.77 -8.92 -7.79
N GLN A 27 12.04 -8.83 -7.37
CA GLN A 27 12.54 -9.59 -6.22
C GLN A 27 11.83 -9.20 -4.91
N ALA A 28 11.59 -7.91 -4.69
CA ALA A 28 10.82 -7.44 -3.54
C ALA A 28 9.33 -7.79 -3.66
N LEU A 29 8.76 -7.75 -4.87
CA LEU A 29 7.38 -8.17 -5.12
C LEU A 29 7.20 -9.65 -4.78
N LYS A 30 8.16 -10.53 -5.10
CA LYS A 30 8.07 -11.96 -4.73
C LYS A 30 7.79 -12.16 -3.25
N SER A 31 8.55 -11.47 -2.38
CA SER A 31 8.32 -11.56 -0.93
C SER A 31 6.93 -11.06 -0.52
N ALA A 32 6.43 -9.99 -1.16
CA ALA A 32 5.06 -9.54 -0.92
C ALA A 32 4.00 -10.52 -1.44
N LEU A 33 4.29 -11.27 -2.51
CA LEU A 33 3.38 -12.29 -3.05
C LEU A 33 3.31 -13.53 -2.14
N ASP A 34 4.39 -13.86 -1.44
CA ASP A 34 4.38 -14.93 -0.44
C ASP A 34 3.39 -14.59 0.69
N ASP A 35 3.40 -13.36 1.19
CA ASP A 35 2.41 -12.90 2.20
C ASP A 35 0.98 -12.87 1.65
N LEU A 36 0.82 -12.56 0.36
CA LEU A 36 -0.48 -12.56 -0.34
C LEU A 36 -0.93 -13.95 -0.77
N ALA A 37 -0.16 -15.01 -0.49
CA ALA A 37 -0.62 -16.37 -0.72
C ALA A 37 -1.75 -16.79 0.24
N GLU A 38 -1.92 -16.04 1.32
CA GLU A 38 -3.05 -16.13 2.25
C GLU A 38 -3.96 -14.90 2.12
N PRO A 39 -5.27 -15.02 2.43
CA PRO A 39 -6.17 -13.87 2.43
C PRO A 39 -5.73 -12.79 3.40
N GLN A 40 -5.59 -11.56 2.91
CA GLN A 40 -5.18 -10.38 3.67
C GLN A 40 -6.31 -9.35 3.74
N ALA A 41 -6.23 -8.46 4.72
CA ALA A 41 -7.06 -7.25 4.75
C ALA A 41 -6.78 -6.37 3.51
N ASN A 42 -7.78 -5.65 3.03
CA ASN A 42 -7.65 -4.80 1.85
C ASN A 42 -6.58 -3.72 2.02
N SER A 43 -6.46 -3.14 3.21
CA SER A 43 -5.42 -2.17 3.54
C SER A 43 -4.02 -2.77 3.49
N ALA A 44 -3.86 -4.05 3.88
CA ALA A 44 -2.60 -4.78 3.77
C ALA A 44 -2.24 -5.06 2.31
N ILE A 45 -3.19 -5.54 1.50
CA ILE A 45 -3.00 -5.73 0.04
C ILE A 45 -2.56 -4.41 -0.60
N TYR A 46 -3.27 -3.32 -0.31
CA TYR A 46 -2.94 -2.00 -0.84
C TYR A 46 -1.52 -1.56 -0.45
N ARG A 47 -1.13 -1.72 0.82
CA ARG A 47 0.21 -1.36 1.31
C ARG A 47 1.30 -2.19 0.65
N ALA A 48 1.06 -3.49 0.48
CA ALA A 48 2.00 -4.40 -0.15
C ALA A 48 2.24 -4.05 -1.63
N LEU A 49 1.19 -3.71 -2.38
CA LEU A 49 1.28 -3.55 -3.84
C LEU A 49 1.55 -2.11 -4.32
N LYS A 50 1.16 -1.09 -3.55
CA LYS A 50 1.36 0.35 -3.88
C LYS A 50 2.79 0.74 -4.28
N PRO A 51 3.87 0.20 -3.69
CA PRO A 51 5.23 0.60 -4.03
C PRO A 51 5.66 0.21 -5.45
N PHE A 52 4.96 -0.74 -6.08
CA PHE A 52 5.37 -1.33 -7.36
C PHE A 52 4.72 -0.65 -8.56
N ARG A 53 5.48 -0.52 -9.65
CA ARG A 53 4.98 -0.01 -10.93
C ARG A 53 4.09 -1.04 -11.63
N GLU A 54 3.14 -0.59 -12.45
CA GLU A 54 2.20 -1.45 -13.19
C GLU A 54 2.88 -2.63 -13.91
N ARG A 55 4.00 -2.39 -14.61
CA ARG A 55 4.72 -3.46 -15.32
C ARG A 55 5.35 -4.51 -14.39
N VAL A 56 5.76 -4.11 -13.18
CA VAL A 56 6.30 -5.04 -12.18
C VAL A 56 5.16 -5.88 -11.60
N LEU A 57 4.02 -5.25 -11.32
CA LEU A 57 2.80 -5.96 -10.91
C LEU A 57 2.32 -6.95 -11.97
N LEU A 58 2.38 -6.59 -13.26
CA LEU A 58 2.03 -7.50 -14.35
C LEU A 58 2.93 -8.74 -14.37
N VAL A 59 4.24 -8.56 -14.21
CA VAL A 59 5.18 -9.70 -14.12
C VAL A 59 4.83 -10.59 -12.94
N GLY A 60 4.58 -10.01 -11.76
CA GLY A 60 4.17 -10.80 -10.58
C GLY A 60 2.86 -11.56 -10.81
N TRP A 61 1.87 -10.94 -11.45
CA TRP A 61 0.59 -11.56 -11.75
C TRP A 61 0.70 -12.75 -12.72
N VAL A 62 1.56 -12.62 -13.74
CA VAL A 62 1.85 -13.71 -14.68
C VAL A 62 2.67 -14.82 -14.03
N ALA A 63 3.62 -14.46 -13.16
CA ALA A 63 4.59 -15.40 -12.59
C ALA A 63 4.11 -16.09 -11.31
N THR A 64 3.07 -15.60 -10.64
CA THR A 64 2.55 -16.21 -9.41
C THR A 64 1.78 -17.50 -9.72
N GLU A 65 2.08 -18.55 -8.96
CA GLU A 65 1.37 -19.83 -8.98
C GLU A 65 0.25 -19.88 -7.93
N SER A 66 0.24 -18.95 -6.96
CA SER A 66 -0.84 -18.85 -5.98
C SER A 66 -2.04 -18.12 -6.58
N GLU A 67 -3.16 -18.84 -6.72
CA GLU A 67 -4.44 -18.28 -7.15
C GLU A 67 -4.98 -17.25 -6.13
N VAL A 68 -4.70 -17.43 -4.85
CA VAL A 68 -5.06 -16.46 -3.79
C VAL A 68 -4.30 -15.16 -4.01
N ALA A 69 -2.97 -15.22 -4.19
CA ALA A 69 -2.17 -14.03 -4.47
C ALA A 69 -2.63 -13.35 -5.77
N ARG A 70 -2.90 -14.13 -6.83
CA ARG A 70 -3.39 -13.61 -8.11
C ARG A 70 -4.72 -12.86 -7.94
N ALA A 71 -5.69 -13.44 -7.23
CA ALA A 71 -6.98 -12.82 -6.97
C ALA A 71 -6.85 -11.52 -6.16
N GLN A 72 -5.97 -11.49 -5.16
CA GLN A 72 -5.70 -10.29 -4.36
C GLN A 72 -5.04 -9.18 -5.19
N MET A 73 -4.10 -9.52 -6.08
CA MET A 73 -3.52 -8.58 -7.04
C MET A 73 -4.57 -8.01 -7.99
N ASP A 74 -5.48 -8.85 -8.49
CA ASP A 74 -6.57 -8.38 -9.37
C ASP A 74 -7.51 -7.43 -8.65
N ARG A 75 -7.87 -7.73 -7.40
CA ARG A 75 -8.67 -6.83 -6.56
C ARG A 75 -7.96 -5.49 -6.36
N TYR A 76 -6.66 -5.51 -6.09
CA TYR A 76 -5.88 -4.28 -5.98
C TYR A 76 -5.93 -3.43 -7.26
N ARG A 77 -5.70 -4.06 -8.42
CA ARG A 77 -5.63 -3.36 -9.72
C ARG A 77 -6.98 -2.81 -10.15
N ARG A 78 -8.07 -3.53 -9.88
CA ARG A 78 -9.43 -3.15 -10.32
C ARG A 78 -10.12 -2.20 -9.35
N GLU A 79 -9.88 -2.35 -8.04
CA GLU A 79 -10.71 -1.70 -7.01
C GLU A 79 -9.84 -0.94 -6.00
N LEU A 80 -9.00 -1.64 -5.22
CA LEU A 80 -8.42 -1.07 -4.00
C LEU A 80 -7.53 0.15 -4.27
N ARG A 81 -6.81 0.18 -5.40
CA ARG A 81 -5.91 1.30 -5.73
C ARG A 81 -6.66 2.63 -5.93
N PHE A 82 -7.94 2.58 -6.23
CA PHE A 82 -8.80 3.74 -6.49
C PHE A 82 -9.56 4.21 -5.26
N ILE A 83 -9.57 3.43 -4.18
CA ILE A 83 -10.24 3.81 -2.93
C ILE A 83 -9.43 4.90 -2.23
N GLN A 84 -10.09 6.03 -1.99
CA GLN A 84 -9.54 7.21 -1.33
C GLN A 84 -10.48 7.64 -0.21
N PRO A 85 -9.95 8.16 0.92
CA PRO A 85 -10.79 8.90 1.86
C PRO A 85 -11.34 10.15 1.19
N VAL A 86 -12.51 10.58 1.64
CA VAL A 86 -13.16 11.83 1.22
C VAL A 86 -12.42 13.02 1.82
N LEU A 87 -11.98 12.91 3.07
CA LEU A 87 -11.15 13.91 3.73
C LEU A 87 -9.73 13.91 3.14
N ASP A 88 -9.32 15.09 2.70
CA ASP A 88 -7.97 15.38 2.24
C ASP A 88 -7.22 16.29 3.25
N GLY A 89 -6.01 16.70 2.89
CA GLY A 89 -5.22 17.60 3.74
C GLY A 89 -5.90 18.95 4.00
N HIS A 90 -6.67 19.48 3.05
CA HIS A 90 -7.39 20.74 3.23
C HIS A 90 -8.52 20.58 4.24
N ALA A 91 -9.25 19.47 4.17
CA ALA A 91 -10.29 19.13 5.14
C ALA A 91 -9.71 18.97 6.55
N LEU A 92 -8.56 18.31 6.71
CA LEU A 92 -7.87 18.22 8.00
C LEU A 92 -7.48 19.59 8.56
N LYS A 93 -6.97 20.48 7.70
CA LYS A 93 -6.66 21.87 8.10
C LYS A 93 -7.92 22.63 8.51
N ALA A 94 -9.02 22.48 7.78
CA ALA A 94 -10.31 23.09 8.11
C ALA A 94 -10.90 22.55 9.43
N MET A 95 -10.50 21.34 9.84
CA MET A 95 -10.83 20.77 11.15
C MET A 95 -9.95 21.31 12.30
N GLY A 96 -9.07 22.27 12.03
CA GLY A 96 -8.21 22.90 13.04
C GLY A 96 -6.90 22.15 13.31
N LEU A 97 -6.50 21.22 12.42
CA LEU A 97 -5.25 20.50 12.57
C LEU A 97 -4.08 21.23 11.92
N GLU A 98 -2.94 21.27 12.60
CA GLU A 98 -1.72 21.86 12.07
C GLU A 98 -1.03 20.92 11.07
N PRO A 99 -0.62 21.42 9.88
CA PRO A 99 0.10 20.63 8.90
C PRO A 99 1.39 20.03 9.48
N GLY A 100 1.67 18.76 9.16
CA GLY A 100 2.89 18.09 9.60
C GLY A 100 2.84 16.57 9.39
N PRO A 101 3.81 15.80 9.92
CA PRO A 101 3.88 14.35 9.77
C PRO A 101 2.61 13.60 10.23
N GLN A 102 1.84 14.21 11.14
CA GLN A 102 0.56 13.70 11.60
C GLN A 102 -0.51 13.63 10.50
N PHE A 103 -0.49 14.53 9.51
CA PHE A 103 -1.43 14.51 8.39
C PHE A 103 -1.27 13.22 7.59
N SER A 104 -0.03 12.85 7.25
CA SER A 104 0.24 11.61 6.54
C SER A 104 -0.28 10.39 7.31
N ARG A 105 -0.06 10.34 8.63
CA ARG A 105 -0.57 9.25 9.48
C ARG A 105 -2.09 9.18 9.51
N ILE A 106 -2.76 10.32 9.63
CA ILE A 106 -4.22 10.41 9.63
C ILE A 106 -4.77 9.96 8.27
N LEU A 107 -4.26 10.51 7.17
CA LEU A 107 -4.71 10.15 5.81
C LEU A 107 -4.45 8.67 5.49
N GLU A 108 -3.34 8.11 5.95
CA GLU A 108 -3.06 6.68 5.82
C GLU A 108 -4.05 5.83 6.62
N ARG A 109 -4.38 6.24 7.86
CA ARG A 109 -5.37 5.56 8.70
C ARG A 109 -6.79 5.65 8.12
N LEU A 110 -7.17 6.80 7.56
CA LEU A 110 -8.45 7.00 6.89
C LEU A 110 -8.57 6.12 5.64
N ARG A 111 -7.52 6.07 4.81
CA ARG A 111 -7.51 5.18 3.64
C ARG A 111 -7.60 3.71 4.07
N ALA A 112 -6.88 3.30 5.11
CA ALA A 112 -6.99 1.94 5.64
C ALA A 112 -8.41 1.62 6.12
N ALA A 113 -9.04 2.54 6.87
CA ALA A 113 -10.41 2.39 7.33
C ALA A 113 -11.40 2.19 6.17
N ARG A 114 -11.25 2.99 5.11
CA ARG A 114 -12.05 2.89 3.89
C ARG A 114 -11.84 1.55 3.17
N LEU A 115 -10.58 1.16 3.00
CA LEU A 115 -10.22 -0.10 2.33
C LEU A 115 -10.82 -1.30 3.06
N ASP A 116 -10.77 -1.30 4.39
CA ASP A 116 -11.24 -2.39 5.23
C ASP A 116 -12.74 -2.29 5.58
N GLY A 117 -13.43 -1.26 5.08
CA GLY A 117 -14.87 -1.06 5.27
C GLY A 117 -15.26 -0.60 6.68
N GLU A 118 -14.30 -0.15 7.50
CA GLU A 118 -14.54 0.40 8.84
C GLU A 118 -15.26 1.76 8.78
N VAL A 119 -15.07 2.50 7.69
CA VAL A 119 -15.77 3.75 7.39
C VAL A 119 -16.20 3.78 5.93
N THR A 120 -17.39 4.32 5.69
CA THR A 120 -18.08 4.36 4.39
C THR A 120 -18.63 5.75 4.05
N SER A 121 -18.65 6.68 5.01
CA SER A 121 -19.11 8.07 4.82
C SER A 121 -18.07 9.11 5.25
N GLU A 122 -18.25 10.35 4.81
CA GLU A 122 -17.41 11.47 5.26
C GLU A 122 -17.61 11.74 6.76
N GLU A 123 -18.85 11.60 7.25
CA GLU A 123 -19.19 11.75 8.65
C GLU A 123 -18.41 10.78 9.55
N GLU A 124 -18.33 9.51 9.13
CA GLU A 124 -17.54 8.47 9.81
C GLU A 124 -16.04 8.76 9.76
N GLU A 125 -15.52 9.24 8.62
CA GLU A 125 -14.11 9.68 8.55
C GLU A 125 -13.83 10.83 9.53
N ARG A 126 -14.71 11.84 9.61
CA ARG A 126 -14.55 12.95 10.54
C ARG A 126 -14.60 12.48 11.99
N ALA A 127 -15.45 11.50 12.31
CA ALA A 127 -15.49 10.88 13.63
C ALA A 127 -14.19 10.14 13.94
N LEU A 128 -13.64 9.39 12.98
CA LEU A 128 -12.36 8.72 13.10
C LEU A 128 -11.21 9.71 13.32
N VAL A 129 -11.15 10.82 12.57
CA VAL A 129 -10.14 11.87 12.80
C VAL A 129 -10.24 12.43 14.22
N ARG A 130 -11.44 12.75 14.71
CA ARG A 130 -11.64 13.23 16.09
C ARG A 130 -11.19 12.21 17.14
N ALA A 131 -11.43 10.93 16.90
CA ALA A 131 -10.97 9.87 17.79
C ALA A 131 -9.43 9.74 17.82
N LEU A 132 -8.76 9.91 16.68
CA LEU A 132 -7.29 9.83 16.57
C LEU A 132 -6.56 10.99 17.25
N ILE A 133 -7.20 12.16 17.34
CA ILE A 133 -6.61 13.38 17.94
C ILE A 133 -7.03 13.59 19.39
N SER A 134 -8.04 12.86 19.86
CA SER A 134 -8.45 12.92 21.26
C SER A 134 -7.32 12.35 22.12
N PRO A 135 -6.79 13.09 23.10
CA PRO A 135 -5.81 12.54 24.01
C PRO A 135 -6.46 11.33 24.69
N GLN A 136 -5.86 10.15 24.52
CA GLN A 136 -6.17 9.01 25.38
C GLN A 136 -6.02 9.50 26.81
N ARG A 137 -7.16 9.58 27.53
CA ARG A 137 -7.16 9.68 28.99
C ARG A 137 -6.27 8.56 29.49
N VAL A 138 -5.11 8.93 30.01
CA VAL A 138 -4.32 8.09 30.90
C VAL A 138 -5.26 7.74 32.04
N LEU A 139 -5.81 6.52 32.01
CA LEU A 139 -6.46 5.94 33.17
C LEU A 139 -5.33 5.64 34.15
N SER A 140 -5.20 6.54 35.12
CA SER A 140 -4.61 6.30 36.45
C SER A 140 -5.30 5.13 37.14
#